data_AF-A0A952MA03-F1
#
_entry.id   AF-A0A952MA03-F1
#
_cell.length_a   1.000
_cell.length_b   1.000
_cell.length_c   1.000
_cell.angle_alpha   90.00
_cell.angle_beta   90.00
_cell.angle_gamma   90.00
#
_symmetry.space_group_name_H-M   'P 1'
#
loop_
_entity.id
_entity.type
_entity.pdbx_description
1 polymer ?
#
loop_
_entity_poly.entity_id
_entity_poly.type
_entity_poly.pdbx_seq_one_letter_code
_entity_poly.pdbx_strand_id
1 'polypeptide(L)'
;MQDIIEVVDSNVWNADNFSSSCSAAHNAARNSYMGNNDAINVYFMQSNCDYEKKVLLNSNINCSSPNWVQNGTACANYPSTTLSETLSALMGGSSFSTYMGKHNGYYCTLYPSDCCPLECPSSWDTDVRGYSHELGHNLGLGHANDCYESIMKQSGDAPSNYLYDNQIGKIHKMFSVTNLRYTLTEPCFYDSNDIYIIDNNTEWNQDIQLYSDIQIMQGASLKITCKLRMPDNSKIIVEPGGKLIIDRGTITSACHGLWQGIEVWGNSSQHQYTYSGNQLYQGFVELKNGAVIENAATAIFLGKPDGIKDEKLMKYLSEKVKPLPEWMIELLRNGSNQTTPRTFLETAISNTKAQRDRTITYLVQDMISKQQENEEIDHPQLRSWLAAYQTPHGDYQIVDDYFETGNYSAALSILSTIPTVYSLNEKEAEEFTGLQSLFNVLSTVHSTNRNIFLLNENERSAIQNLADNGEGIAKVRACNILSFVYGTECNYNLKLPEANHFFKTDNAPAGKDNPLLPFINAFPNPAKDYIEFSYNLPVGAMEGALSITDLKGMVIHKQQLTAKYGQIAIDTRQWQQGAYLYLLSANGKMVANHKFVLVK
;
A
#
# COMPACT_ATOMS: atom_id res chain seq x y z
N MET A 1 10.86 9.49 0.05
CA MET A 1 9.76 10.03 -0.78
C MET A 1 10.12 11.46 -1.15
N GLN A 2 9.91 11.87 -2.41
CA GLN A 2 9.80 13.29 -2.73
C GLN A 2 8.33 13.64 -2.51
N ASP A 3 8.04 14.44 -1.49
CA ASP A 3 6.69 14.94 -1.26
C ASP A 3 6.38 15.98 -2.35
N ILE A 4 5.43 15.66 -3.23
CA ILE A 4 5.02 16.54 -4.33
C ILE A 4 3.76 17.27 -3.88
N ILE A 5 3.82 18.60 -3.80
CA ILE A 5 2.65 19.46 -3.59
C ILE A 5 2.03 19.72 -4.97
N GLU A 6 0.87 19.15 -5.23
CA GLU A 6 0.10 19.40 -6.46
C GLU A 6 -0.78 20.64 -6.31
N VAL A 7 -0.62 21.61 -7.23
CA VAL A 7 -1.48 22.80 -7.29
C VAL A 7 -2.57 22.56 -8.33
N VAL A 8 -3.81 22.38 -7.87
CA VAL A 8 -4.97 22.19 -8.73
C VAL A 8 -5.70 23.52 -8.91
N ASP A 9 -5.58 24.14 -10.09
CA ASP A 9 -6.34 25.35 -10.43
C ASP A 9 -7.76 24.97 -10.86
N SER A 10 -8.74 25.21 -9.99
CA SER A 10 -10.13 24.80 -10.20
C SER A 10 -11.11 25.97 -10.36
N ASN A 11 -10.69 27.23 -10.17
CA ASN A 11 -11.61 28.37 -10.24
C ASN A 11 -10.90 29.67 -10.68
N VAL A 12 -10.82 29.89 -12.00
CA VAL A 12 -10.52 31.21 -12.55
C VAL A 12 -11.81 32.05 -12.50
N TRP A 13 -11.84 33.08 -11.64
CA TRP A 13 -12.88 34.12 -11.74
C TRP A 13 -12.55 34.98 -12.96
N ASN A 14 -13.29 34.78 -14.06
CA ASN A 14 -13.12 35.55 -15.28
C ASN A 14 -13.79 36.93 -15.11
N ALA A 15 -13.07 38.00 -15.45
CA ALA A 15 -13.43 39.40 -15.17
C ALA A 15 -14.64 39.94 -15.98
N ASP A 16 -15.38 39.09 -16.67
CA ASP A 16 -16.41 39.48 -17.65
C ASP A 16 -17.74 39.96 -17.02
N ASN A 17 -17.89 39.91 -15.69
CA ASN A 17 -19.15 40.26 -14.99
C ASN A 17 -19.04 41.52 -14.11
N PHE A 18 -18.42 42.58 -14.60
CA PHE A 18 -18.61 43.92 -14.03
C PHE A 18 -20.03 44.43 -14.32
N SER A 19 -21.01 43.99 -13.53
CA SER A 19 -22.26 44.76 -13.40
C SER A 19 -21.95 46.04 -12.62
N SER A 20 -22.42 47.18 -13.12
CA SER A 20 -22.13 48.55 -12.67
C SER A 20 -22.67 48.92 -11.28
N SER A 21 -23.01 47.95 -10.43
CA SER A 21 -23.52 48.22 -9.07
C SER A 21 -22.76 47.39 -8.05
N CYS A 22 -22.09 48.08 -7.13
CA CYS A 22 -21.23 47.52 -6.09
C CYS A 22 -21.96 46.38 -5.30
N SER A 23 -23.29 46.44 -5.11
CA SER A 23 -24.09 45.46 -4.36
C SER A 23 -24.32 44.10 -5.04
N ALA A 24 -24.31 44.02 -6.37
CA ALA A 24 -24.56 42.76 -7.09
C ALA A 24 -23.31 41.86 -7.10
N ALA A 25 -22.12 42.46 -7.23
CA ALA A 25 -20.84 41.78 -7.02
C ALA A 25 -20.71 41.29 -5.56
N HIS A 26 -21.20 42.06 -4.57
CA HIS A 26 -21.19 41.67 -3.15
C HIS A 26 -22.01 40.42 -2.83
N ASN A 27 -23.17 40.23 -3.46
CA ASN A 27 -24.02 39.05 -3.23
C ASN A 27 -23.56 37.79 -4.00
N ALA A 28 -22.96 37.96 -5.19
CA ALA A 28 -22.40 36.85 -5.95
C ALA A 28 -21.14 36.27 -5.28
N ALA A 29 -20.23 37.13 -4.80
CA ALA A 29 -19.06 36.75 -4.00
C ALA A 29 -19.43 35.92 -2.77
N ARG A 30 -20.52 36.25 -2.08
CA ARG A 30 -20.99 35.55 -0.88
C ARG A 30 -21.32 34.06 -1.10
N ASN A 31 -21.73 33.68 -2.31
CA ASN A 31 -22.25 32.34 -2.61
C ASN A 31 -21.25 31.45 -3.37
N SER A 32 -20.15 31.98 -3.90
CA SER A 32 -19.20 31.24 -4.77
C SER A 32 -17.86 30.89 -4.11
N TYR A 33 -17.57 31.38 -2.91
CA TYR A 33 -16.33 31.06 -2.17
C TYR A 33 -16.47 29.83 -1.26
N MET A 34 -16.91 28.70 -1.80
CA MET A 34 -16.81 27.43 -1.07
C MET A 34 -15.40 26.88 -1.26
N GLY A 35 -14.51 27.13 -0.29
CA GLY A 35 -13.17 26.56 -0.28
C GLY A 35 -13.24 25.03 -0.18
N ASN A 36 -12.23 24.35 -0.72
CA ASN A 36 -12.13 22.90 -0.61
C ASN A 36 -11.66 22.54 0.81
N ASN A 37 -12.40 21.67 1.48
CA ASN A 37 -12.07 21.20 2.82
C ASN A 37 -10.92 20.17 2.82
N ASP A 38 -10.63 19.60 1.65
CA ASP A 38 -9.62 18.56 1.46
C ASP A 38 -8.33 19.12 0.85
N ALA A 39 -8.09 20.44 0.97
CA ALA A 39 -6.90 21.10 0.43
C ALA A 39 -6.50 22.35 1.25
N ILE A 40 -5.25 22.76 1.11
CA ILE A 40 -4.80 24.09 1.52
C ILE A 40 -5.21 25.08 0.42
N ASN A 41 -6.15 25.97 0.73
CA ASN A 41 -6.70 26.92 -0.23
C ASN A 41 -5.80 28.15 -0.35
N VAL A 42 -5.25 28.40 -1.54
CA VAL A 42 -4.44 29.60 -1.80
C VAL A 42 -5.28 30.62 -2.56
N TYR A 43 -5.47 31.80 -1.98
CA TYR A 43 -6.25 32.89 -2.57
C TYR A 43 -5.33 34.03 -3.03
N PHE A 44 -5.29 34.25 -4.34
CA PHE A 44 -4.65 35.41 -4.95
C PHE A 44 -5.66 36.55 -5.07
N MET A 45 -5.49 37.60 -4.28
CA MET A 45 -6.46 38.71 -4.23
C MET A 45 -6.08 39.82 -5.21
N GLN A 46 -7.09 40.48 -5.80
CA GLN A 46 -6.91 41.51 -6.82
C GLN A 46 -6.64 42.90 -6.22
N SER A 47 -7.12 43.18 -5.01
CA SER A 47 -6.86 44.43 -4.28
C SER A 47 -6.85 44.21 -2.77
N ASN A 48 -6.26 45.14 -2.01
CA ASN A 48 -6.28 45.13 -0.54
C ASN A 48 -7.71 45.25 0.01
N CYS A 49 -8.63 45.91 -0.72
CA CYS A 49 -10.04 45.99 -0.34
C CYS A 49 -10.76 44.64 -0.44
N ASP A 50 -10.35 43.75 -1.35
CA ASP A 50 -10.90 42.39 -1.42
C ASP A 50 -10.37 41.53 -0.27
N TYR A 51 -9.11 41.74 0.12
CA TYR A 51 -8.46 41.08 1.25
C TYR A 51 -9.18 41.39 2.57
N GLU A 52 -9.39 42.68 2.89
CA GLU A 52 -10.09 43.09 4.11
C GLU A 52 -11.50 42.48 4.19
N LYS A 53 -12.23 42.44 3.06
CA LYS A 53 -13.57 41.84 3.00
C LYS A 53 -13.53 40.34 3.30
N LYS A 54 -12.57 39.58 2.78
CA LYS A 54 -12.46 38.13 3.03
C LYS A 54 -12.06 37.80 4.46
N VAL A 55 -11.09 38.53 5.03
CA VAL A 55 -10.70 38.39 6.45
C VAL A 55 -11.87 38.71 7.38
N LEU A 56 -12.67 39.73 7.05
CA LEU A 56 -13.85 40.11 7.84
C LEU A 56 -15.06 39.18 7.64
N LEU A 57 -15.21 38.53 6.49
CA LEU A 57 -16.33 37.65 6.16
C LEU A 57 -16.11 36.20 6.60
N ASN A 58 -14.87 35.74 6.76
CA ASN A 58 -14.55 34.40 7.24
C ASN A 58 -13.93 34.46 8.64
N SER A 59 -14.76 34.30 9.67
CA SER A 59 -14.36 34.34 11.08
C SER A 59 -13.27 33.32 11.46
N ASN A 60 -12.99 32.35 10.59
CA ASN A 60 -12.01 31.29 10.83
C ASN A 60 -10.62 31.59 10.27
N ILE A 61 -10.44 32.70 9.55
CA ILE A 61 -9.12 33.17 9.08
C ILE A 61 -8.74 34.44 9.86
N ASN A 62 -8.12 34.26 11.01
CA ASN A 62 -7.77 35.36 11.92
C ASN A 62 -6.37 35.91 11.58
N CYS A 63 -6.29 36.77 10.56
CA CYS A 63 -5.05 37.47 10.22
C CYS A 63 -4.91 38.71 11.11
N SER A 64 -3.84 38.78 11.90
CA SER A 64 -3.61 39.87 12.85
C SER A 64 -3.43 41.21 12.13
N SER A 65 -4.41 42.11 12.34
CA SER A 65 -4.44 43.53 11.95
C SER A 65 -4.83 43.85 10.49
N PRO A 66 -6.08 44.30 10.26
CA PRO A 66 -6.54 44.81 8.95
C PRO A 66 -5.79 46.07 8.48
N ASN A 67 -5.12 46.80 9.38
CA ASN A 67 -4.69 48.18 9.13
C ASN A 67 -3.28 48.34 8.51
N TRP A 68 -2.58 47.23 8.20
CA TRP A 68 -1.17 47.26 7.72
C TRP A 68 -0.92 46.48 6.44
N VAL A 69 -1.95 46.09 5.69
CA VAL A 69 -1.78 45.34 4.44
C VAL A 69 -1.30 46.30 3.36
N GLN A 70 0.02 46.48 3.27
CA GLN A 70 0.65 47.09 2.09
C GLN A 70 0.74 46.04 0.97
N ASN A 71 0.89 46.51 -0.26
CA ASN A 71 1.14 45.68 -1.45
C ASN A 71 2.13 44.54 -1.17
N GLY A 72 1.72 43.29 -1.40
CA GLY A 72 2.58 42.11 -1.24
C GLY A 72 2.72 41.59 0.19
N THR A 73 1.65 41.67 1.00
CA THR A 73 1.59 40.99 2.31
C THR A 73 0.71 39.75 2.21
N ALA A 74 1.21 38.59 2.65
CA ALA A 74 0.46 37.35 2.77
C ALA A 74 0.03 37.07 4.22
N CYS A 75 -1.03 36.27 4.41
CA CYS A 75 -1.42 35.73 5.70
C CYS A 75 -1.99 34.31 5.60
N ALA A 76 -1.79 33.49 6.62
CA ALA A 76 -2.42 32.18 6.74
C ALA A 76 -3.08 31.94 8.10
N ASN A 77 -4.07 31.05 8.13
CA ASN A 77 -4.57 30.51 9.39
C ASN A 77 -3.67 29.37 9.89
N TYR A 78 -3.52 29.26 11.21
CA TYR A 78 -2.89 28.11 11.84
C TYR A 78 -3.80 26.86 11.73
N PRO A 79 -3.23 25.64 11.75
CA PRO A 79 -3.99 24.41 11.85
C PRO A 79 -4.97 24.43 13.04
N SER A 80 -6.18 23.93 12.82
CA SER A 80 -7.16 23.77 13.90
C SER A 80 -7.14 22.34 14.44
N THR A 81 -7.16 22.22 15.77
CA THR A 81 -7.42 20.94 16.46
C THR A 81 -8.91 20.60 16.49
N THR A 82 -9.77 21.55 16.12
CA THR A 82 -11.22 21.35 16.01
C THR A 82 -11.57 20.96 14.59
N LEU A 83 -11.85 19.68 14.37
CA LEU A 83 -11.98 19.09 13.03
C LEU A 83 -13.24 19.50 12.26
N SER A 84 -14.17 20.19 12.90
CA SER A 84 -15.29 20.86 12.23
C SER A 84 -14.88 22.16 11.54
N GLU A 85 -13.70 22.69 11.83
CA GLU A 85 -13.09 23.85 11.17
C GLU A 85 -12.16 23.33 10.07
N THR A 86 -12.73 23.09 8.89
CA THR A 86 -12.06 22.33 7.83
C THR A 86 -11.18 23.16 6.92
N LEU A 87 -11.32 24.49 6.92
CA LEU A 87 -10.67 25.33 5.92
C LEU A 87 -9.25 25.71 6.32
N SER A 88 -8.24 25.10 5.68
CA SER A 88 -6.88 25.64 5.64
C SER A 88 -6.74 26.62 4.49
N ALA A 89 -6.22 27.82 4.76
CA ALA A 89 -6.20 28.92 3.81
C ALA A 89 -4.96 29.82 3.96
N LEU A 90 -4.45 30.24 2.81
CA LEU A 90 -3.37 31.20 2.62
C LEU A 90 -3.87 32.27 1.66
N MET A 91 -3.63 33.55 1.98
CA MET A 91 -4.09 34.67 1.18
C MET A 91 -2.95 35.65 0.95
N GLY A 92 -2.82 36.22 -0.26
CA GLY A 92 -1.91 37.34 -0.48
C GLY A 92 -2.58 38.51 -1.19
N GLY A 93 -2.37 39.72 -0.67
CA GLY A 93 -2.89 40.97 -1.24
C GLY A 93 -2.23 41.31 -2.58
N SER A 94 -3.01 41.88 -3.51
CA SER A 94 -2.56 42.40 -4.81
C SER A 94 -1.67 41.44 -5.63
N SER A 95 -1.95 40.14 -5.56
CA SER A 95 -1.11 39.06 -6.13
C SER A 95 -1.75 38.37 -7.34
N PHE A 96 -3.04 38.59 -7.58
CA PHE A 96 -3.81 37.99 -8.68
C PHE A 96 -3.26 38.34 -10.06
N SER A 97 -2.92 39.61 -10.28
CA SER A 97 -2.34 40.08 -11.56
C SER A 97 -0.99 39.44 -11.84
N THR A 98 -0.16 39.21 -10.81
CA THR A 98 1.13 38.54 -10.93
C THR A 98 0.97 37.07 -11.28
N TYR A 99 0.01 36.39 -10.64
CA TYR A 99 -0.35 35.01 -10.95
C TYR A 99 -0.82 34.85 -12.40
N MET A 100 -1.79 35.68 -12.84
CA MET A 100 -2.33 35.63 -14.22
C MET A 100 -1.26 35.92 -15.29
N GLY A 101 -0.33 36.83 -15.00
CA GLY A 101 0.81 37.11 -15.88
C GLY A 101 1.75 35.91 -16.04
N LYS A 102 2.04 35.17 -14.97
CA LYS A 102 2.89 33.96 -15.02
C LYS A 102 2.18 32.76 -15.62
N HIS A 103 0.91 32.55 -15.27
CA HIS A 103 0.17 31.35 -15.67
C HIS A 103 -0.31 31.45 -17.13
N ASN A 104 -0.82 32.60 -17.54
CA ASN A 104 -1.52 32.77 -18.82
C ASN A 104 -0.85 33.77 -19.77
N GLY A 105 0.29 34.38 -19.41
CA GLY A 105 0.98 35.38 -20.24
C GLY A 105 0.21 36.70 -20.42
N TYR A 106 -0.85 36.93 -19.64
CA TYR A 106 -1.69 38.13 -19.72
C TYR A 106 -1.20 39.20 -18.76
N TYR A 107 -0.79 40.35 -19.31
CA TYR A 107 -0.42 41.53 -18.52
C TYR A 107 -1.65 42.41 -18.27
N CYS A 108 -1.80 42.83 -17.01
CA CYS A 108 -2.97 43.58 -16.52
C CYS A 108 -3.24 44.84 -17.38
N THR A 109 -4.49 45.04 -17.80
CA THR A 109 -4.98 46.32 -18.34
C THR A 109 -5.73 47.04 -17.23
N LEU A 110 -5.29 48.26 -16.89
CA LEU A 110 -5.89 49.08 -15.83
C LEU A 110 -7.35 49.41 -16.19
N TYR A 111 -8.30 48.79 -15.50
CA TYR A 111 -9.68 49.28 -15.45
C TYR A 111 -9.84 50.21 -14.23
N PRO A 112 -10.15 51.51 -14.44
CA PRO A 112 -10.54 52.37 -13.35
C PRO A 112 -11.95 51.95 -12.91
N SER A 113 -12.05 51.26 -11.78
CA SER A 113 -13.33 51.06 -11.09
C SER A 113 -13.31 51.88 -9.80
N ASP A 114 -14.34 52.71 -9.60
CA ASP A 114 -14.46 53.61 -8.44
C ASP A 114 -14.64 52.86 -7.11
N CYS A 115 -14.91 51.54 -7.13
CA CYS A 115 -15.13 50.73 -5.94
C CYS A 115 -13.87 50.03 -5.40
N CYS A 116 -12.91 49.63 -6.26
CA CYS A 116 -11.62 49.04 -5.90
C CYS A 116 -10.61 49.31 -7.05
N PRO A 117 -9.59 50.18 -6.87
CA PRO A 117 -8.58 50.40 -7.91
C PRO A 117 -7.78 49.13 -8.16
N LEU A 118 -7.55 48.77 -9.42
CA LEU A 118 -6.59 47.73 -9.78
C LEU A 118 -5.18 48.21 -9.45
N GLU A 119 -4.58 47.62 -8.42
CA GLU A 119 -3.17 47.84 -8.11
C GLU A 119 -2.34 46.83 -8.91
N CYS A 120 -1.64 47.32 -9.94
CA CYS A 120 -0.62 46.52 -10.62
C CYS A 120 0.67 46.65 -9.81
N PRO A 121 1.19 45.58 -9.18
CA PRO A 121 2.43 45.66 -8.43
C PRO A 121 3.57 46.10 -9.35
N SER A 122 4.36 47.07 -8.88
CA SER A 122 5.45 47.70 -9.66
C SER A 122 6.69 46.82 -9.83
N SER A 123 6.72 45.63 -9.22
CA SER A 123 7.85 44.69 -9.31
C SER A 123 7.38 43.23 -9.33
N TRP A 124 8.10 42.43 -10.13
CA TRP A 124 7.83 41.02 -10.45
C TRP A 124 8.23 40.03 -9.34
N ASP A 125 8.93 40.52 -8.32
CA ASP A 125 9.74 39.74 -7.38
C ASP A 125 9.17 39.71 -5.94
N THR A 126 8.08 40.44 -5.69
CA THR A 126 7.44 40.44 -4.38
C THR A 126 6.56 39.19 -4.26
N ASP A 127 7.07 38.20 -3.53
CA ASP A 127 6.36 37.55 -2.41
C ASP A 127 6.32 36.00 -2.39
N VAL A 128 7.11 35.28 -3.21
CA VAL A 128 7.26 33.80 -3.06
C VAL A 128 7.73 33.42 -1.65
N ARG A 129 8.55 34.31 -1.06
CA ARG A 129 9.06 34.18 0.30
C ARG A 129 7.96 34.35 1.35
N GLY A 130 7.07 35.35 1.23
CA GLY A 130 5.95 35.52 2.14
C GLY A 130 4.97 34.36 2.02
N TYR A 131 4.65 33.91 0.80
CA TYR A 131 3.82 32.71 0.62
C TYR A 131 4.41 31.47 1.29
N SER A 132 5.72 31.23 1.15
CA SER A 132 6.40 30.11 1.84
C SER A 132 6.38 30.27 3.37
N HIS A 133 6.55 31.49 3.87
CA HIS A 133 6.49 31.80 5.31
C HIS A 133 5.11 31.52 5.90
N GLU A 134 4.07 32.02 5.23
CA GLU A 134 2.69 31.87 5.65
C GLU A 134 2.20 30.42 5.47
N LEU A 135 2.67 29.70 4.45
CA LEU A 135 2.46 28.25 4.37
C LEU A 135 3.04 27.55 5.60
N GLY A 136 4.20 27.99 6.09
CA GLY A 136 4.76 27.48 7.34
C GLY A 136 3.84 27.70 8.55
N HIS A 137 3.19 28.85 8.66
CA HIS A 137 2.13 29.06 9.67
C HIS A 137 0.94 28.13 9.48
N ASN A 138 0.51 27.92 8.22
CA ASN A 138 -0.54 26.97 7.89
C ASN A 138 -0.19 25.52 8.22
N LEU A 139 1.10 25.19 8.26
CA LEU A 139 1.63 23.89 8.68
C LEU A 139 1.97 23.84 10.18
N GLY A 140 1.59 24.87 10.95
CA GLY A 140 1.73 24.93 12.41
C GLY A 140 3.10 25.36 12.92
N LEU A 141 3.92 25.99 12.07
CA LEU A 141 5.19 26.56 12.49
C LEU A 141 5.01 27.98 13.07
N GLY A 142 5.76 28.27 14.12
CA GLY A 142 5.94 29.63 14.63
C GLY A 142 7.21 30.28 14.07
N HIS A 143 7.39 31.57 14.31
CA HIS A 143 8.59 32.31 13.91
C HIS A 143 9.86 31.68 14.48
N ALA A 144 10.90 31.59 13.65
CA ALA A 144 12.21 31.04 14.03
C ALA A 144 13.23 32.16 14.22
N ASN A 145 13.61 32.43 15.47
CA ASN A 145 14.53 33.51 15.79
C ASN A 145 16.01 33.12 15.54
N ASP A 146 16.40 31.87 15.80
CA ASP A 146 17.80 31.44 15.77
C ASP A 146 18.20 30.68 14.49
N CYS A 147 17.24 30.38 13.61
CA CYS A 147 17.44 29.59 12.40
C CYS A 147 17.47 30.52 11.17
N TYR A 148 18.66 31.02 10.80
CA TYR A 148 18.81 32.06 9.77
C TYR A 148 18.22 31.66 8.40
N GLU A 149 18.35 30.40 7.99
CA GLU A 149 17.89 29.94 6.69
C GLU A 149 16.42 29.51 6.68
N SER A 150 15.78 29.47 7.85
CA SER A 150 14.41 28.96 7.99
C SER A 150 13.41 29.78 7.18
N ILE A 151 12.47 29.10 6.53
CA ILE A 151 11.31 29.77 5.92
C ILE A 151 10.53 30.62 6.95
N MET A 152 10.63 30.31 8.25
CA MET A 152 9.97 31.03 9.36
C MET A 152 10.79 32.19 9.93
N LYS A 153 11.91 32.57 9.30
CA LYS A 153 12.74 33.70 9.73
C LYS A 153 12.11 35.02 9.27
N GLN A 154 11.89 35.94 10.21
CA GLN A 154 11.26 37.25 9.93
C GLN A 154 12.22 38.32 9.37
N SER A 155 13.53 38.06 9.40
CA SER A 155 14.53 39.07 9.03
C SER A 155 14.60 39.23 7.52
N GLY A 156 14.39 40.43 6.98
CA GLY A 156 14.30 40.67 5.52
C GLY A 156 15.55 40.28 4.71
N ASP A 157 16.71 40.13 5.34
CA ASP A 157 17.97 39.69 4.74
C ASP A 157 18.18 38.16 4.72
N ALA A 158 17.35 37.40 5.45
CA ALA A 158 17.45 35.94 5.50
C ALA A 158 17.01 35.28 4.18
N PRO A 159 17.64 34.16 3.77
CA PRO A 159 17.31 33.49 2.50
C PRO A 159 15.95 32.77 2.54
N SER A 160 15.47 32.36 3.73
CA SER A 160 14.13 31.76 3.94
C SER A 160 13.77 30.64 2.96
N ASN A 161 14.68 29.70 2.77
CA ASN A 161 14.59 28.63 1.78
C ASN A 161 14.88 27.24 2.37
N TYR A 162 14.89 27.11 3.70
CA TYR A 162 15.22 25.85 4.38
C TYR A 162 14.18 25.48 5.46
N LEU A 163 13.94 24.18 5.63
CA LEU A 163 13.13 23.60 6.71
C LEU A 163 14.03 22.70 7.55
N TYR A 164 14.14 22.99 8.85
CA TYR A 164 14.95 22.18 9.77
C TYR A 164 14.17 20.94 10.23
N ASP A 165 14.88 19.88 10.61
CA ASP A 165 14.30 18.59 11.04
C ASP A 165 13.24 18.73 12.14
N ASN A 166 13.45 19.64 13.08
CA ASN A 166 12.47 19.92 14.15
C ASN A 166 11.20 20.62 13.63
N GLN A 167 11.29 21.40 12.56
CA GLN A 167 10.16 22.01 11.89
C GLN A 167 9.41 20.95 11.07
N ILE A 168 10.13 20.11 10.33
CA ILE A 168 9.56 18.96 9.61
C ILE A 168 8.82 18.05 10.59
N GLY A 169 9.43 17.67 11.71
CA GLY A 169 8.78 16.86 12.74
C GLY A 169 7.51 17.50 13.34
N LYS A 170 7.47 18.84 13.47
CA LYS A 170 6.25 19.55 13.85
C LYS A 170 5.18 19.47 12.77
N ILE A 171 5.54 19.68 11.51
CA ILE A 171 4.62 19.57 10.36
C ILE A 171 4.00 18.16 10.32
N HIS A 172 4.82 17.11 10.39
CA HIS A 172 4.35 15.72 10.44
C HIS A 172 3.35 15.50 11.58
N LYS A 173 3.65 16.02 12.78
CA LYS A 173 2.72 15.95 13.92
C LYS A 173 1.40 16.67 13.62
N MET A 174 1.42 17.83 12.96
CA MET A 174 0.18 18.56 12.63
C MET A 174 -0.71 17.78 11.66
N PHE A 175 -0.13 17.05 10.69
CA PHE A 175 -0.88 16.13 9.82
C PHE A 175 -1.51 14.95 10.57
N SER A 176 -1.10 14.67 11.80
CA SER A 176 -1.73 13.63 12.64
C SER A 176 -2.83 14.17 13.57
N VAL A 177 -2.69 15.41 14.07
CA VAL A 177 -3.50 15.91 15.20
C VAL A 177 -4.43 17.08 14.87
N THR A 178 -4.42 17.58 13.63
CA THR A 178 -5.18 18.77 13.21
C THR A 178 -6.04 18.49 11.97
N ASN A 179 -6.79 19.50 11.53
CA ASN A 179 -7.57 19.46 10.28
C ASN A 179 -6.70 19.20 9.03
N LEU A 180 -5.38 19.42 9.09
CA LEU A 180 -4.48 19.20 7.94
C LEU A 180 -4.47 17.75 7.44
N ARG A 181 -4.89 16.77 8.24
CA ARG A 181 -5.01 15.38 7.76
C ARG A 181 -5.96 15.19 6.58
N TYR A 182 -6.90 16.12 6.37
CA TYR A 182 -7.81 16.10 5.23
C TYR A 182 -7.16 16.63 3.94
N THR A 183 -6.03 17.34 4.04
CA THR A 183 -5.34 17.90 2.86
C THR A 183 -4.37 16.91 2.22
N LEU A 184 -4.27 15.69 2.75
CA LEU A 184 -3.45 14.63 2.18
C LEU A 184 -4.25 13.93 1.06
N THR A 185 -3.60 13.70 -0.08
CA THR A 185 -4.19 13.03 -1.25
C THR A 185 -4.66 11.61 -0.93
N GLU A 186 -4.01 10.95 0.03
CA GLU A 186 -4.37 9.64 0.53
C GLU A 186 -4.53 9.68 2.06
N PRO A 187 -5.71 10.03 2.60
CA PRO A 187 -5.93 10.07 4.05
C PRO A 187 -5.82 8.67 4.69
N CYS A 188 -5.79 7.62 3.87
CA CYS A 188 -5.68 6.21 4.25
C CYS A 188 -4.30 5.63 4.00
N PHE A 189 -3.33 6.47 3.62
CA PHE A 189 -1.97 6.03 3.32
C PHE A 189 -1.40 5.23 4.49
N TYR A 190 -0.86 4.06 4.16
CA TYR A 190 -0.17 3.18 5.09
C TYR A 190 1.24 2.94 4.55
N ASP A 191 2.25 3.43 5.26
CA ASP A 191 3.64 3.09 4.99
C ASP A 191 4.03 1.87 5.80
N SER A 192 4.11 0.72 5.13
CA SER A 192 4.55 -0.54 5.75
C SER A 192 6.03 -0.56 6.16
N ASN A 193 6.82 0.43 5.72
CA ASN A 193 8.24 0.54 6.09
C ASN A 193 8.46 1.44 7.31
N ASP A 194 7.44 2.20 7.70
CA ASP A 194 7.48 3.02 8.91
C ASP A 194 6.76 2.31 10.05
N ILE A 195 7.34 2.40 11.25
CA ILE A 195 6.74 1.85 12.47
C ILE A 195 6.92 2.90 13.56
N TYR A 196 5.81 3.33 14.15
CA TYR A 196 5.82 4.22 15.30
C TYR A 196 6.23 3.45 16.56
N ILE A 197 7.46 3.64 17.00
CA ILE A 197 8.03 2.97 18.17
C ILE A 197 7.66 3.74 19.45
N ILE A 198 7.10 3.01 20.43
CA ILE A 198 6.91 3.46 21.81
C ILE A 198 7.92 2.73 22.68
N ASP A 199 8.99 3.44 23.07
CA ASP A 199 10.10 2.92 23.87
C ASP A 199 10.09 3.42 25.34
N ASN A 200 9.17 4.32 25.67
CA ASN A 200 8.99 4.89 27.01
C ASN A 200 7.49 5.02 27.38
N ASN A 201 7.21 5.50 28.60
CA ASN A 201 5.84 5.77 29.02
C ASN A 201 5.29 7.02 28.32
N THR A 202 4.28 6.81 27.47
CA THR A 202 3.66 7.83 26.63
C THR A 202 2.15 7.87 26.84
N GLU A 203 1.58 9.08 26.93
CA GLU A 203 0.13 9.30 26.99
C GLU A 203 -0.35 10.10 25.78
N TRP A 204 -1.37 9.57 25.11
CA TRP A 204 -2.08 10.20 24.02
C TRP A 204 -3.48 10.59 24.47
N ASN A 205 -3.75 11.89 24.40
CA ASN A 205 -4.97 12.52 24.91
C ASN A 205 -5.63 13.49 23.91
N GLN A 206 -5.16 13.50 22.65
CA GLN A 206 -5.71 14.30 21.56
C GLN A 206 -6.07 13.38 20.39
N ASP A 207 -7.04 13.78 19.60
CA ASP A 207 -7.51 12.98 18.46
C ASP A 207 -6.39 12.82 17.41
N ILE A 208 -5.85 11.61 17.27
CA ILE A 208 -4.65 11.32 16.46
C ILE A 208 -5.02 10.39 15.29
N GLN A 209 -4.44 10.68 14.12
CA GLN A 209 -4.39 9.77 12.98
C GLN A 209 -2.93 9.40 12.67
N LEU A 210 -2.68 8.11 12.52
CA LEU A 210 -1.38 7.58 12.11
C LEU A 210 -1.40 7.13 10.65
N TYR A 211 -0.20 6.88 10.13
CA TYR A 211 0.05 6.41 8.76
C TYR A 211 0.97 5.18 8.74
N SER A 212 1.20 4.56 9.91
CA SER A 212 2.12 3.44 10.12
C SER A 212 1.62 2.52 11.25
N ASP A 213 2.30 1.38 11.43
CA ASP A 213 2.07 0.48 12.57
C ASP A 213 2.54 1.14 13.88
N ILE A 214 2.02 0.66 15.02
CA ILE A 214 2.55 1.03 16.34
C ILE A 214 3.24 -0.18 16.96
N GLN A 215 4.43 0.01 17.53
CA GLN A 215 5.13 -1.03 18.28
C GLN A 215 5.47 -0.54 19.68
N ILE A 216 4.90 -1.19 20.70
CA ILE A 216 5.16 -0.91 22.11
C ILE A 216 6.20 -1.88 22.62
N MET A 217 7.39 -1.36 22.89
CA MET A 217 8.55 -2.15 23.30
C MET A 217 8.45 -2.66 24.74
N GLN A 218 9.30 -3.62 25.07
CA GLN A 218 9.46 -4.11 26.44
C GLN A 218 9.67 -2.98 27.45
N GLY A 219 8.85 -2.94 28.51
CA GLY A 219 8.97 -1.97 29.60
C GLY A 219 8.35 -0.60 29.31
N ALA A 220 7.95 -0.33 28.06
CA ALA A 220 7.24 0.88 27.67
C ALA A 220 5.74 0.76 27.92
N SER A 221 5.05 1.90 27.99
CA SER A 221 3.59 1.92 28.07
C SER A 221 2.98 3.02 27.21
N LEU A 222 1.93 2.69 26.46
CA LEU A 222 1.11 3.65 25.74
C LEU A 222 -0.27 3.71 26.39
N LYS A 223 -0.65 4.89 26.87
CA LYS A 223 -1.99 5.17 27.38
C LYS A 223 -2.78 6.03 26.38
N ILE A 224 -3.92 5.53 25.91
CA ILE A 224 -4.81 6.20 24.97
C ILE A 224 -6.09 6.61 25.67
N THR A 225 -6.33 7.91 25.72
CA THR A 225 -7.55 8.52 26.31
C THR A 225 -8.41 9.27 25.29
N CYS A 226 -8.01 9.19 24.02
CA CYS A 226 -8.58 9.90 22.89
C CYS A 226 -9.04 8.94 21.80
N LYS A 227 -9.49 9.49 20.67
CA LYS A 227 -9.70 8.74 19.44
C LYS A 227 -8.37 8.58 18.70
N LEU A 228 -8.04 7.35 18.35
CA LEU A 228 -6.88 6.96 17.54
C LEU A 228 -7.41 6.34 16.23
N ARG A 229 -6.98 6.92 15.11
CA ARG A 229 -7.28 6.44 13.76
C ARG A 229 -6.08 5.71 13.19
N MET A 230 -6.25 4.42 12.94
CA MET A 230 -5.26 3.53 12.34
C MET A 230 -5.52 3.43 10.83
N PRO A 231 -4.51 3.57 9.96
CA PRO A 231 -4.71 3.44 8.52
C PRO A 231 -5.08 1.99 8.17
N ASP A 232 -5.62 1.79 6.97
CA ASP A 232 -6.04 0.46 6.52
C ASP A 232 -4.83 -0.50 6.56
N ASN A 233 -5.06 -1.75 6.97
CA ASN A 233 -4.03 -2.78 7.12
C ASN A 233 -2.96 -2.57 8.20
N SER A 234 -2.96 -1.44 8.92
CA SER A 234 -2.03 -1.25 10.03
C SER A 234 -2.43 -2.03 11.29
N LYS A 235 -1.48 -2.15 12.22
CA LYS A 235 -1.67 -2.85 13.49
C LYS A 235 -0.94 -2.18 14.65
N ILE A 236 -1.33 -2.60 15.85
CA ILE A 236 -0.62 -2.27 17.09
C ILE A 236 0.01 -3.53 17.64
N ILE A 237 1.33 -3.54 17.79
CA ILE A 237 2.11 -4.63 18.37
C ILE A 237 2.44 -4.28 19.81
N VAL A 238 2.11 -5.18 20.74
CA VAL A 238 2.50 -5.09 22.14
C VAL A 238 3.49 -6.21 22.45
N GLU A 239 4.76 -5.86 22.60
CA GLU A 239 5.83 -6.82 22.88
C GLU A 239 5.77 -7.37 24.31
N PRO A 240 6.48 -8.49 24.60
CA PRO A 240 6.62 -8.98 25.98
C PRO A 240 7.09 -7.88 26.93
N GLY A 241 6.29 -7.59 27.97
CA GLY A 241 6.57 -6.54 28.95
C GLY A 241 6.13 -5.13 28.54
N GLY A 242 5.69 -4.91 27.30
CA GLY A 242 5.04 -3.68 26.86
C GLY A 242 3.58 -3.60 27.32
N LYS A 243 3.05 -2.38 27.48
CA LYS A 243 1.68 -2.15 27.96
C LYS A 243 0.91 -1.18 27.08
N LEU A 244 -0.28 -1.58 26.63
CA LEU A 244 -1.26 -0.73 25.98
C LEU A 244 -2.47 -0.55 26.91
N ILE A 245 -2.77 0.68 27.28
CA ILE A 245 -3.88 1.02 28.16
C ILE A 245 -4.83 1.92 27.39
N ILE A 246 -6.07 1.48 27.17
CA ILE A 246 -7.12 2.27 26.53
C ILE A 246 -8.11 2.65 27.62
N ASP A 247 -8.20 3.94 27.92
CA ASP A 247 -8.99 4.46 29.04
C ASP A 247 -9.92 5.56 28.53
N ARG A 248 -11.20 5.24 28.34
CA ARG A 248 -12.19 6.10 27.64
C ARG A 248 -11.85 6.45 26.18
N GLY A 249 -10.76 5.89 25.65
CA GLY A 249 -10.32 6.09 24.27
C GLY A 249 -11.06 5.20 23.27
N THR A 250 -10.93 5.54 21.98
CA THR A 250 -11.48 4.76 20.86
C THR A 250 -10.39 4.51 19.84
N ILE A 251 -10.11 3.25 19.50
CA ILE A 251 -9.24 2.91 18.37
C ILE A 251 -10.12 2.45 17.22
N THR A 252 -9.98 3.08 16.05
CA THR A 252 -10.77 2.80 14.85
C THR A 252 -9.92 2.90 13.59
N SER A 253 -10.44 2.45 12.45
CA SER A 253 -9.90 2.78 11.14
C SER A 253 -9.96 4.30 10.89
N ALA A 254 -8.94 4.82 10.20
CA ALA A 254 -8.89 6.19 9.69
C ALA A 254 -9.87 6.41 8.53
N CYS A 255 -10.14 5.34 7.79
CA CYS A 255 -10.84 5.33 6.52
C CYS A 255 -11.91 4.24 6.43
N HIS A 256 -12.35 3.95 5.20
CA HIS A 256 -13.41 3.00 4.89
C HIS A 256 -12.99 1.53 5.04
N GLY A 257 -11.69 1.21 5.09
CA GLY A 257 -11.20 -0.15 5.31
C GLY A 257 -11.09 -0.53 6.78
N LEU A 258 -10.69 -1.78 7.03
CA LEU A 258 -10.41 -2.28 8.36
C LEU A 258 -8.90 -2.18 8.63
N TRP A 259 -8.54 -1.79 9.85
CA TRP A 259 -7.19 -1.99 10.36
C TRP A 259 -7.07 -3.41 10.96
N GLN A 260 -5.87 -3.96 11.08
CA GLN A 260 -5.69 -5.39 11.43
C GLN A 260 -5.98 -5.67 12.91
N GLY A 261 -5.84 -4.67 13.78
CA GLY A 261 -6.09 -4.78 15.21
C GLY A 261 -4.83 -4.83 16.06
N ILE A 262 -4.96 -5.37 17.28
CA ILE A 262 -3.89 -5.38 18.28
C ILE A 262 -3.28 -6.78 18.37
N GLU A 263 -1.99 -6.92 18.09
CA GLU A 263 -1.22 -8.12 18.34
C GLU A 263 -0.53 -8.05 19.71
N VAL A 264 -0.84 -9.01 20.58
CA VAL A 264 -0.23 -9.11 21.92
C VAL A 264 0.74 -10.28 21.92
N TRP A 265 2.03 -9.97 21.86
CA TRP A 265 3.08 -10.97 21.74
C TRP A 265 3.51 -11.48 23.12
N GLY A 266 4.06 -12.68 23.17
CA GLY A 266 4.37 -13.29 24.46
C GLY A 266 5.00 -14.67 24.36
N ASN A 267 5.40 -15.21 25.51
CA ASN A 267 5.93 -16.56 25.63
C ASN A 267 4.85 -17.53 26.08
N SER A 268 4.39 -18.41 25.19
CA SER A 268 3.32 -19.39 25.45
C SER A 268 3.67 -20.42 26.53
N SER A 269 4.94 -20.57 26.88
CA SER A 269 5.43 -21.49 27.91
C SER A 269 5.53 -20.83 29.29
N GLN A 270 5.19 -19.54 29.42
CA GLN A 270 5.32 -18.78 30.66
C GLN A 270 3.94 -18.32 31.17
N HIS A 271 3.87 -18.04 32.47
CA HIS A 271 2.65 -17.53 33.09
C HIS A 271 2.34 -16.08 32.68
N GLN A 272 1.10 -15.65 32.94
CA GLN A 272 0.63 -14.29 32.68
C GLN A 272 0.90 -13.31 33.84
N TYR A 273 1.38 -13.79 34.98
CA TYR A 273 1.75 -12.93 36.11
C TYR A 273 3.07 -12.19 35.89
N THR A 274 3.30 -11.15 36.67
CA THR A 274 4.58 -10.45 36.72
C THR A 274 5.66 -11.35 37.32
N TYR A 275 6.87 -11.31 36.75
CA TYR A 275 8.07 -11.89 37.34
C TYR A 275 9.02 -10.76 37.82
N SER A 276 10.20 -11.13 38.32
CA SER A 276 11.21 -10.23 38.91
C SER A 276 11.23 -8.83 38.28
N GLY A 277 11.07 -7.79 39.09
CA GLY A 277 11.05 -6.39 38.62
C GLY A 277 9.73 -5.93 37.99
N ASN A 278 8.59 -6.57 38.28
CA ASN A 278 7.27 -6.25 37.71
C ASN A 278 7.19 -6.38 36.17
N GLN A 279 8.07 -7.19 35.58
CA GLN A 279 8.07 -7.48 34.15
C GLN A 279 7.06 -8.56 33.80
N LEU A 280 6.53 -8.56 32.58
CA LEU A 280 5.60 -9.56 32.07
C LEU A 280 6.27 -10.36 30.96
N TYR A 281 6.04 -11.68 30.96
CA TYR A 281 6.45 -12.56 29.85
C TYR A 281 5.55 -12.41 28.60
N GLN A 282 4.49 -11.62 28.74
CA GLN A 282 3.49 -11.33 27.73
C GLN A 282 3.40 -9.80 27.56
N GLY A 283 2.96 -9.35 26.40
CA GLY A 283 2.41 -8.01 26.24
C GLY A 283 1.13 -7.88 27.05
N PHE A 284 0.79 -6.64 27.39
CA PHE A 284 -0.36 -6.36 28.24
C PHE A 284 -1.27 -5.35 27.55
N VAL A 285 -2.54 -5.69 27.42
CA VAL A 285 -3.58 -4.78 26.90
C VAL A 285 -4.67 -4.65 27.94
N GLU A 286 -5.07 -3.42 28.24
CA GLU A 286 -6.11 -3.13 29.22
C GLU A 286 -7.10 -2.10 28.67
N LEU A 287 -8.38 -2.49 28.66
CA LEU A 287 -9.50 -1.63 28.28
C LEU A 287 -10.26 -1.21 29.54
N LYS A 288 -10.41 0.10 29.76
CA LYS A 288 -11.04 0.67 30.95
C LYS A 288 -12.03 1.77 30.59
N ASN A 289 -12.99 1.98 31.50
CA ASN A 289 -13.91 3.12 31.49
C ASN A 289 -14.65 3.34 30.15
N GLY A 290 -15.08 2.25 29.50
CA GLY A 290 -15.81 2.33 28.23
C GLY A 290 -14.92 2.51 27.00
N ALA A 291 -13.66 2.10 27.06
CA ALA A 291 -12.79 2.00 25.90
C ALA A 291 -13.42 1.18 24.76
N VAL A 292 -13.23 1.64 23.53
CA VAL A 292 -13.80 1.03 22.32
C VAL A 292 -12.70 0.68 21.32
N ILE A 293 -12.78 -0.50 20.76
CA ILE A 293 -12.02 -0.94 19.59
C ILE A 293 -13.05 -1.25 18.51
N GLU A 294 -12.99 -0.56 17.39
CA GLU A 294 -13.96 -0.70 16.30
C GLU A 294 -13.28 -0.68 14.93
N ASN A 295 -13.98 -1.14 13.90
CA ASN A 295 -13.49 -1.21 12.52
C ASN A 295 -12.13 -1.92 12.37
N ALA A 296 -11.85 -2.87 13.27
CA ALA A 296 -10.70 -3.76 13.23
C ALA A 296 -11.09 -5.10 12.60
N ALA A 297 -10.20 -5.71 11.81
CA ALA A 297 -10.35 -7.08 11.31
C ALA A 297 -10.38 -8.08 12.47
N THR A 298 -9.41 -7.97 13.39
CA THR A 298 -9.36 -8.73 14.64
C THR A 298 -9.04 -7.79 15.78
N ALA A 299 -10.02 -7.39 16.60
CA ALA A 299 -9.81 -6.39 17.67
C ALA A 299 -8.56 -6.63 18.52
N ILE A 300 -8.39 -7.85 19.05
CA ILE A 300 -7.20 -8.26 19.80
C ILE A 300 -6.84 -9.71 19.43
N PHE A 301 -5.59 -9.91 19.02
CA PHE A 301 -5.00 -11.22 18.73
C PHE A 301 -3.88 -11.52 19.73
N LEU A 302 -3.98 -12.64 20.45
CA LEU A 302 -3.05 -13.04 21.50
C LEU A 302 -1.90 -13.91 20.96
N GLY A 303 -1.06 -13.35 20.09
CA GLY A 303 0.15 -14.01 19.62
C GLY A 303 0.81 -13.33 18.43
N LYS A 304 1.81 -14.02 17.86
CA LYS A 304 2.39 -13.68 16.55
C LYS A 304 1.71 -14.54 15.46
N PRO A 305 0.93 -13.95 14.54
CA PRO A 305 0.23 -14.71 13.50
C PRO A 305 1.17 -15.58 12.64
N ASP A 306 2.40 -15.12 12.41
CA ASP A 306 3.42 -15.81 11.60
C ASP A 306 3.85 -17.17 12.19
N GLY A 307 3.74 -17.38 13.50
CA GLY A 307 4.09 -18.66 14.13
C GLY A 307 3.11 -19.79 13.80
N ILE A 308 1.90 -19.48 13.33
CA ILE A 308 0.82 -20.44 13.10
C ILE A 308 0.92 -21.12 11.72
N LYS A 309 1.76 -20.60 10.81
CA LYS A 309 2.02 -21.17 9.48
C LYS A 309 3.02 -22.34 9.48
N ASP A 310 3.65 -22.64 10.62
CA ASP A 310 4.59 -23.77 10.73
C ASP A 310 3.84 -25.11 10.77
N GLU A 311 3.92 -25.89 9.68
CA GLU A 311 3.32 -27.23 9.60
C GLU A 311 3.80 -28.17 10.72
N LYS A 312 5.05 -28.03 11.20
CA LYS A 312 5.57 -28.84 12.31
C LYS A 312 4.91 -28.46 13.62
N LEU A 313 4.64 -27.18 13.85
CA LEU A 313 3.89 -26.69 15.01
C LEU A 313 2.44 -27.18 14.95
N MET A 314 1.78 -27.07 13.79
CA MET A 314 0.39 -27.51 13.61
C MET A 314 0.24 -29.02 13.82
N LYS A 315 1.21 -29.81 13.33
CA LYS A 315 1.28 -31.25 13.56
C LYS A 315 1.51 -31.60 15.04
N TYR A 316 2.43 -30.89 15.70
CA TYR A 316 2.68 -31.06 17.13
C TYR A 316 1.43 -30.76 17.98
N LEU A 317 0.68 -29.70 17.62
CA LEU A 317 -0.54 -29.29 18.31
C LEU A 317 -1.71 -30.28 18.13
N SER A 318 -1.77 -30.97 16.99
CA SER A 318 -2.74 -32.05 16.72
C SER A 318 -2.37 -33.40 17.33
N GLU A 319 -1.10 -33.62 17.66
CA GLU A 319 -0.58 -34.94 18.08
C GLU A 319 -0.11 -35.00 19.54
N LYS A 320 -0.12 -33.88 20.28
CA LYS A 320 0.29 -33.86 21.69
C LYS A 320 -0.62 -34.72 22.58
N VAL A 321 -0.10 -35.11 23.76
CA VAL A 321 -0.76 -35.99 24.76
C VAL A 321 -2.20 -35.59 25.13
N LYS A 322 -2.55 -34.31 24.98
CA LYS A 322 -3.94 -33.82 24.96
C LYS A 322 -4.14 -32.97 23.70
N PRO A 323 -4.56 -33.56 22.58
CA PRO A 323 -4.67 -32.83 21.32
C PRO A 323 -5.68 -31.70 21.45
N LEU A 324 -5.42 -30.59 20.76
CA LEU A 324 -6.42 -29.54 20.64
C LEU A 324 -7.63 -30.10 19.87
N PRO A 325 -8.87 -29.78 20.28
CA PRO A 325 -10.05 -30.17 19.52
C PRO A 325 -9.98 -29.69 18.07
N GLU A 326 -10.49 -30.48 17.14
CA GLU A 326 -10.42 -30.20 15.69
C GLU A 326 -10.89 -28.77 15.33
N TRP A 327 -11.97 -28.31 15.97
CA TRP A 327 -12.51 -26.96 15.76
C TRP A 327 -11.53 -25.83 16.15
N MET A 328 -10.63 -26.07 17.10
CA MET A 328 -9.63 -25.09 17.55
C MET A 328 -8.39 -25.11 16.65
N ILE A 329 -8.06 -26.27 16.06
CA ILE A 329 -7.06 -26.40 14.99
C ILE A 329 -7.56 -25.68 13.73
N GLU A 330 -8.84 -25.83 13.40
CA GLU A 330 -9.47 -25.17 12.26
C GLU A 330 -9.55 -23.65 12.46
N LEU A 331 -9.77 -23.17 13.69
CA LEU A 331 -9.73 -21.75 14.04
C LEU A 331 -8.31 -21.15 13.91
N LEU A 332 -7.27 -21.90 14.28
CA LEU A 332 -5.87 -21.53 14.05
C LEU A 332 -5.51 -21.50 12.55
N ARG A 333 -5.98 -22.49 11.78
CA ARG A 333 -5.82 -22.52 10.31
C ARG A 333 -6.53 -21.34 9.63
N ASN A 334 -7.73 -20.98 10.10
CA ASN A 334 -8.47 -19.83 9.58
C ASN A 334 -7.79 -18.50 9.95
N GLY A 335 -7.16 -18.39 11.13
CA GLY A 335 -6.30 -17.25 11.48
C GLY A 335 -5.02 -17.16 10.64
N SER A 336 -4.51 -18.28 10.12
CA SER A 336 -3.33 -18.31 9.24
C SER A 336 -3.59 -17.80 7.81
N ASN A 337 -4.87 -17.69 7.41
CA ASN A 337 -5.29 -17.10 6.15
C ASN A 337 -5.27 -15.56 6.17
N GLN A 338 -4.92 -14.94 7.29
CA GLN A 338 -4.63 -13.50 7.30
C GLN A 338 -3.27 -13.26 6.61
N THR A 339 -3.26 -12.38 5.60
CA THR A 339 -2.05 -11.89 4.96
C THR A 339 -1.19 -11.18 5.99
N THR A 340 -0.03 -11.76 6.32
CA THR A 340 0.90 -11.18 7.27
C THR A 340 1.83 -10.19 6.57
N PRO A 341 2.45 -9.22 7.27
CA PRO A 341 3.42 -8.31 6.63
C PRO A 341 4.54 -9.05 5.92
N ARG A 342 4.97 -10.22 6.42
CA ARG A 342 5.92 -11.08 5.70
C ARG A 342 5.33 -11.63 4.41
N THR A 343 4.11 -12.16 4.41
CA THR A 343 3.47 -12.65 3.18
C THR A 343 3.20 -11.50 2.19
N PHE A 344 2.83 -10.32 2.67
CA PHE A 344 2.72 -9.11 1.86
C PHE A 344 4.09 -8.69 1.30
N LEU A 345 5.16 -8.68 2.11
CA LEU A 345 6.53 -8.39 1.68
C LEU A 345 7.05 -9.44 0.72
N GLU A 346 6.82 -10.73 0.95
CA GLU A 346 7.17 -11.82 0.04
C GLU A 346 6.41 -11.68 -1.28
N THR A 347 5.15 -11.25 -1.24
CA THR A 347 4.33 -10.95 -2.42
C THR A 347 4.82 -9.69 -3.13
N ALA A 348 5.17 -8.63 -2.40
CA ALA A 348 5.69 -7.38 -2.95
C ALA A 348 7.09 -7.59 -3.54
N ILE A 349 7.95 -8.36 -2.88
CA ILE A 349 9.25 -8.80 -3.39
C ILE A 349 9.04 -9.65 -4.64
N SER A 350 8.10 -10.59 -4.64
CA SER A 350 7.78 -11.42 -5.80
C SER A 350 7.27 -10.57 -6.98
N ASN A 351 6.35 -9.64 -6.74
CA ASN A 351 5.82 -8.73 -7.76
C ASN A 351 6.90 -7.78 -8.30
N THR A 352 7.74 -7.25 -7.42
CA THR A 352 8.85 -6.36 -7.81
C THR A 352 9.90 -7.13 -8.59
N LYS A 353 10.23 -8.37 -8.18
CA LYS A 353 11.09 -9.28 -8.95
C LYS A 353 10.48 -9.56 -10.33
N ALA A 354 9.19 -9.86 -10.42
CA ALA A 354 8.52 -10.11 -11.69
C ALA A 354 8.51 -8.87 -12.62
N GLN A 355 8.30 -7.67 -12.06
CA GLN A 355 8.38 -6.41 -12.82
C GLN A 355 9.80 -6.12 -13.30
N ARG A 356 10.80 -6.32 -12.43
CA ARG A 356 12.22 -6.23 -12.77
C ARG A 356 12.56 -7.21 -13.90
N ASP A 357 12.22 -8.48 -13.74
CA ASP A 357 12.55 -9.54 -14.70
C ASP A 357 11.89 -9.28 -16.06
N ARG A 358 10.64 -8.81 -16.08
CA ARG A 358 9.96 -8.37 -17.31
C ARG A 358 10.68 -7.19 -17.98
N THR A 359 11.10 -6.21 -17.18
CA THR A 359 11.80 -5.02 -17.70
C THR A 359 13.15 -5.39 -18.28
N ILE A 360 13.93 -6.22 -17.58
CA ILE A 360 15.19 -6.76 -18.09
C ILE A 360 14.95 -7.54 -19.39
N THR A 361 13.87 -8.33 -19.47
CA THR A 361 13.53 -9.06 -20.71
C THR A 361 13.33 -8.11 -21.87
N TYR A 362 12.59 -7.01 -21.68
CA TYR A 362 12.40 -6.01 -22.74
C TYR A 362 13.70 -5.31 -23.13
N LEU A 363 14.55 -4.98 -22.17
CA LEU A 363 15.85 -4.36 -22.44
C LEU A 363 16.76 -5.30 -23.23
N VAL A 364 16.84 -6.57 -22.83
CA VAL A 364 17.61 -7.60 -23.56
C VAL A 364 17.05 -7.80 -24.98
N GLN A 365 15.72 -7.83 -25.13
CA GLN A 365 15.08 -7.94 -26.46
C GLN A 365 15.36 -6.71 -27.34
N ASP A 366 15.31 -5.50 -26.78
CA ASP A 366 15.66 -4.26 -27.49
C ASP A 366 17.11 -4.31 -27.98
N MET A 367 18.05 -4.69 -27.11
CA MET A 367 19.47 -4.83 -27.46
C MET A 367 19.70 -5.87 -28.56
N ILE A 368 19.03 -7.02 -28.49
CA ILE A 368 19.13 -8.06 -29.54
C ILE A 368 18.45 -7.58 -30.84
N SER A 369 17.36 -6.82 -30.77
CA SER A 369 16.67 -6.32 -31.96
C SER A 369 17.53 -5.32 -32.75
N LYS A 370 18.34 -4.50 -32.07
CA LYS A 370 19.28 -3.56 -32.69
C LYS A 370 20.41 -4.25 -33.45
N GLN A 371 20.74 -5.50 -33.12
CA GLN A 371 21.65 -6.33 -33.92
C GLN A 371 21.12 -6.52 -35.36
N GLN A 372 19.80 -6.60 -35.53
CA GLN A 372 19.18 -6.73 -36.85
C GLN A 372 19.25 -5.42 -37.67
N GLU A 373 19.58 -4.30 -37.03
CA GLU A 373 19.73 -2.97 -37.64
C GLU A 373 21.20 -2.61 -37.96
N ASN A 374 22.11 -3.59 -37.94
CA ASN A 374 23.57 -3.44 -38.12
C ASN A 374 24.31 -2.67 -36.99
N GLU A 375 23.73 -2.55 -35.80
CA GLU A 375 24.46 -2.07 -34.62
C GLU A 375 25.12 -3.26 -33.88
N GLU A 376 26.38 -3.09 -33.45
CA GLU A 376 27.11 -4.10 -32.67
C GLU A 376 26.55 -4.16 -31.23
N ILE A 377 26.34 -5.38 -30.72
CA ILE A 377 25.83 -5.58 -29.36
C ILE A 377 26.91 -5.17 -28.34
N ASP A 378 26.57 -4.29 -27.40
CA ASP A 378 27.38 -4.03 -26.22
C ASP A 378 27.29 -5.22 -25.24
N HIS A 379 28.13 -6.22 -25.47
CA HIS A 379 28.18 -7.45 -24.67
C HIS A 379 28.44 -7.18 -23.16
N PRO A 380 29.37 -6.28 -22.75
CA PRO A 380 29.49 -5.89 -21.34
C PRO A 380 28.19 -5.36 -20.71
N GLN A 381 27.45 -4.51 -21.43
CA GLN A 381 26.17 -3.99 -20.96
C GLN A 381 25.10 -5.08 -20.91
N LEU A 382 25.04 -5.95 -21.92
CA LEU A 382 24.11 -7.08 -21.96
C LEU A 382 24.30 -8.00 -20.75
N ARG A 383 25.54 -8.38 -20.44
CA ARG A 383 25.85 -9.21 -19.27
C ARG A 383 25.50 -8.53 -17.95
N SER A 384 25.63 -7.21 -17.86
CA SER A 384 25.22 -6.45 -16.68
C SER A 384 23.70 -6.52 -16.45
N TRP A 385 22.91 -6.44 -17.52
CA TRP A 385 21.46 -6.62 -17.46
C TRP A 385 21.06 -8.05 -17.14
N LEU A 386 21.72 -9.05 -17.74
CA LEU A 386 21.48 -10.46 -17.45
C LEU A 386 21.81 -10.81 -15.99
N ALA A 387 22.87 -10.24 -15.42
CA ALA A 387 23.25 -10.47 -14.03
C ALA A 387 22.23 -9.88 -13.05
N ALA A 388 21.50 -8.83 -13.46
CA ALA A 388 20.47 -8.21 -12.65
C ALA A 388 19.23 -9.10 -12.43
N TYR A 389 19.04 -10.17 -13.24
CA TYR A 389 18.02 -11.19 -12.97
C TYR A 389 18.26 -11.90 -11.62
N GLN A 390 19.52 -12.14 -11.24
CA GLN A 390 19.87 -12.92 -10.04
C GLN A 390 19.15 -14.28 -10.01
N THR A 391 19.16 -14.99 -11.15
CA THR A 391 18.60 -16.33 -11.28
C THR A 391 19.59 -17.24 -12.00
N PRO A 392 19.55 -18.57 -11.79
CA PRO A 392 20.37 -19.52 -12.54
C PRO A 392 20.23 -19.35 -14.06
N HIS A 393 19.01 -19.05 -14.53
CA HIS A 393 18.72 -18.86 -15.95
C HIS A 393 19.40 -17.61 -16.54
N GLY A 394 19.43 -16.49 -15.80
CA GLY A 394 20.16 -15.29 -16.20
C GLY A 394 21.65 -15.57 -16.33
N ASP A 395 22.22 -16.31 -15.39
CA ASP A 395 23.64 -16.68 -15.43
C ASP A 395 23.96 -17.68 -16.56
N TYR A 396 23.03 -18.58 -16.91
CA TYR A 396 23.19 -19.42 -18.11
C TYR A 396 23.25 -18.59 -19.40
N GLN A 397 22.46 -17.51 -19.50
CA GLN A 397 22.52 -16.61 -20.67
C GLN A 397 23.83 -15.80 -20.72
N ILE A 398 24.40 -15.44 -19.56
CA ILE A 398 25.74 -14.83 -19.51
C ILE A 398 26.81 -15.81 -20.01
N VAL A 399 26.70 -17.10 -19.62
CA VAL A 399 27.59 -18.15 -20.13
C VAL A 399 27.48 -18.24 -21.64
N ASP A 400 26.26 -18.25 -22.21
CA ASP A 400 26.04 -18.28 -23.66
C ASP A 400 26.71 -17.09 -24.37
N ASP A 401 26.53 -15.87 -23.86
CA ASP A 401 27.14 -14.65 -24.42
C ASP A 401 28.68 -14.68 -24.40
N TYR A 402 29.29 -15.22 -23.33
CA TYR A 402 30.74 -15.41 -23.29
C TYR A 402 31.23 -16.47 -24.29
N PHE A 403 30.42 -17.49 -24.59
CA PHE A 403 30.71 -18.46 -25.65
C PHE A 403 30.64 -17.82 -27.04
N GLU A 404 29.65 -16.97 -27.30
CA GLU A 404 29.52 -16.24 -28.57
C GLU A 404 30.70 -15.29 -28.81
N THR A 405 31.16 -14.60 -27.77
CA THR A 405 32.32 -13.69 -27.84
C THR A 405 33.68 -14.41 -27.79
N GLY A 406 33.68 -15.76 -27.69
CA GLY A 406 34.89 -16.58 -27.71
C GLY A 406 35.68 -16.61 -26.40
N ASN A 407 35.14 -16.09 -25.30
CA ASN A 407 35.78 -16.07 -23.98
C ASN A 407 35.33 -17.25 -23.10
N TYR A 408 35.72 -18.45 -23.51
CA TYR A 408 35.28 -19.70 -22.88
C TYR A 408 35.74 -19.86 -21.42
N SER A 409 36.88 -19.29 -21.04
CA SER A 409 37.39 -19.35 -19.67
C SER A 409 36.52 -18.55 -18.70
N ALA A 410 36.06 -17.35 -19.10
CA ALA A 410 35.12 -16.56 -18.32
C ALA A 410 33.77 -17.27 -18.20
N ALA A 411 33.28 -17.88 -19.28
CA ALA A 411 32.03 -18.64 -19.29
C ALA A 411 32.05 -19.80 -18.26
N LEU A 412 33.10 -20.62 -18.29
CA LEU A 412 33.24 -21.75 -17.36
C LEU A 412 33.42 -21.30 -15.90
N SER A 413 34.05 -20.15 -15.67
CA SER A 413 34.18 -19.57 -14.33
C SER A 413 32.80 -19.24 -13.74
N ILE A 414 31.93 -18.56 -14.50
CA ILE A 414 30.58 -18.21 -14.05
C ILE A 414 29.74 -19.46 -13.83
N LEU A 415 29.79 -20.40 -14.79
CA LEU A 415 29.07 -21.66 -14.69
C LEU A 415 29.41 -22.41 -13.39
N SER A 416 30.69 -22.40 -12.97
CA SER A 416 31.13 -23.07 -11.73
C SER A 416 30.60 -22.44 -10.43
N THR A 417 30.16 -21.17 -10.45
CA THR A 417 29.64 -20.47 -9.26
C THR A 417 28.15 -20.66 -9.03
N ILE A 418 27.39 -21.11 -10.04
CA ILE A 418 25.92 -21.20 -9.96
C ILE A 418 25.41 -22.08 -8.79
N PRO A 419 25.99 -23.28 -8.52
CA PRO A 419 25.49 -24.14 -7.43
C PRO A 419 25.68 -23.52 -6.04
N THR A 420 26.74 -22.72 -5.85
CA THR A 420 27.03 -22.09 -4.56
C THR A 420 26.20 -20.83 -4.34
N VAL A 421 25.84 -20.12 -5.41
CA VAL A 421 25.05 -18.88 -5.33
C VAL A 421 23.56 -19.16 -5.10
N TYR A 422 22.98 -20.18 -5.74
CA TYR A 422 21.51 -20.32 -5.81
C TYR A 422 20.90 -21.46 -4.97
N SER A 423 21.69 -22.29 -4.28
CA SER A 423 21.19 -23.43 -3.48
C SER A 423 20.17 -24.29 -4.25
N LEU A 424 20.64 -24.93 -5.33
CA LEU A 424 19.81 -25.68 -6.27
C LEU A 424 19.10 -26.87 -5.60
N ASN A 425 17.85 -27.11 -5.97
CA ASN A 425 17.13 -28.33 -5.58
C ASN A 425 17.64 -29.56 -6.38
N GLU A 426 17.20 -30.76 -6.00
CA GLU A 426 17.69 -32.02 -6.59
C GLU A 426 17.54 -32.07 -8.12
N LYS A 427 16.40 -31.60 -8.66
CA LYS A 427 16.16 -31.57 -10.11
C LYS A 427 16.99 -30.50 -10.82
N GLU A 428 17.09 -29.31 -10.22
CA GLU A 428 17.91 -28.22 -10.75
C GLU A 428 19.41 -28.58 -10.76
N ALA A 429 19.88 -29.32 -9.76
CA ALA A 429 21.25 -29.81 -9.69
C ALA A 429 21.55 -30.86 -10.77
N GLU A 430 20.60 -31.76 -11.06
CA GLU A 430 20.70 -32.74 -12.15
C GLU A 430 20.75 -32.03 -13.51
N GLU A 431 19.86 -31.07 -13.75
CA GLU A 431 19.85 -30.24 -14.97
C GLU A 431 21.16 -29.45 -15.13
N PHE A 432 21.64 -28.80 -14.06
CA PHE A 432 22.90 -28.05 -14.06
C PHE A 432 24.09 -28.95 -14.43
N THR A 433 24.15 -30.18 -13.90
CA THR A 433 25.22 -31.13 -14.20
C THR A 433 25.25 -31.49 -15.70
N GLY A 434 24.08 -31.61 -16.33
CA GLY A 434 23.95 -31.80 -17.77
C GLY A 434 24.46 -30.60 -18.56
N LEU A 435 24.09 -29.37 -18.16
CA LEU A 435 24.56 -28.13 -18.80
C LEU A 435 26.08 -27.97 -18.67
N GLN A 436 26.64 -28.25 -17.49
CA GLN A 436 28.09 -28.21 -17.26
C GLN A 436 28.83 -29.17 -18.19
N SER A 437 28.31 -30.38 -18.35
CA SER A 437 28.88 -31.39 -19.25
C SER A 437 28.83 -30.93 -20.71
N LEU A 438 27.70 -30.33 -21.15
CA LEU A 438 27.54 -29.79 -22.51
C LEU A 438 28.54 -28.66 -22.81
N PHE A 439 28.62 -27.65 -21.94
CA PHE A 439 29.52 -26.51 -22.13
C PHE A 439 31.01 -26.92 -22.09
N ASN A 440 31.38 -27.92 -21.29
CA ASN A 440 32.74 -28.46 -21.30
C ASN A 440 33.12 -29.11 -22.65
N VAL A 441 32.19 -29.87 -23.25
CA VAL A 441 32.38 -30.44 -24.60
C VAL A 441 32.53 -29.32 -25.62
N LEU A 442 31.62 -28.33 -25.62
CA LEU A 442 31.66 -27.21 -26.54
C LEU A 442 32.95 -26.38 -26.39
N SER A 443 33.37 -26.08 -25.16
CA SER A 443 34.62 -25.35 -24.89
C SER A 443 35.84 -26.09 -25.44
N THR A 444 35.87 -27.41 -25.30
CA THR A 444 36.95 -28.25 -25.86
C THR A 444 36.97 -28.21 -27.39
N VAL A 445 35.81 -28.28 -28.03
CA VAL A 445 35.68 -28.21 -29.49
C VAL A 445 36.16 -26.85 -30.00
N HIS A 446 35.66 -25.78 -29.40
CA HIS A 446 35.99 -24.41 -29.81
C HIS A 446 37.44 -24.02 -29.52
N SER A 447 38.04 -24.46 -28.41
CA SER A 447 39.46 -24.23 -28.11
C SER A 447 40.41 -24.93 -29.09
N THR A 448 39.93 -25.95 -29.80
CA THR A 448 40.66 -26.59 -30.91
C THR A 448 40.35 -25.99 -32.29
N ASN A 449 39.72 -24.81 -32.33
CA ASN A 449 39.28 -24.12 -33.56
C ASN A 449 38.34 -24.97 -34.43
N ARG A 450 37.60 -25.89 -33.80
CA ARG A 450 36.52 -26.67 -34.40
C ARG A 450 35.18 -26.11 -33.95
N ASN A 451 34.11 -26.55 -34.58
CA ASN A 451 32.74 -26.17 -34.25
C ASN A 451 31.84 -27.42 -34.22
N ILE A 452 30.56 -27.23 -33.94
CA ILE A 452 29.56 -28.31 -33.84
C ILE A 452 29.46 -29.19 -35.10
N PHE A 453 29.92 -28.74 -36.26
CA PHE A 453 29.95 -29.55 -37.50
C PHE A 453 31.14 -30.52 -37.56
N LEU A 454 32.13 -30.36 -36.68
CA LEU A 454 33.40 -31.12 -36.67
C LEU A 454 33.64 -31.82 -35.33
N LEU A 455 32.57 -32.36 -34.73
CA LEU A 455 32.65 -33.16 -33.50
C LEU A 455 33.28 -34.53 -33.80
N ASN A 456 34.18 -34.98 -32.92
CA ASN A 456 34.71 -36.33 -32.96
C ASN A 456 33.74 -37.34 -32.31
N GLU A 457 34.06 -38.62 -32.42
CA GLU A 457 33.16 -39.69 -31.95
C GLU A 457 32.89 -39.63 -30.44
N ASN A 458 33.89 -39.27 -29.62
CA ASN A 458 33.75 -39.16 -28.18
C ASN A 458 32.87 -37.96 -27.79
N GLU A 459 33.08 -36.80 -28.44
CA GLU A 459 32.29 -35.58 -28.24
C GLU A 459 30.83 -35.80 -28.66
N ARG A 460 30.63 -36.44 -29.82
CA ARG A 460 29.29 -36.80 -30.30
C ARG A 460 28.60 -37.76 -29.33
N SER A 461 29.30 -38.79 -28.87
CA SER A 461 28.73 -39.75 -27.92
C SER A 461 28.36 -39.10 -26.58
N ALA A 462 29.12 -38.10 -26.12
CA ALA A 462 28.78 -37.34 -24.91
C ALA A 462 27.50 -36.51 -25.10
N ILE A 463 27.36 -35.81 -26.24
CA ILE A 463 26.14 -35.05 -26.57
C ILE A 463 24.95 -35.99 -26.77
N GLN A 464 25.15 -37.16 -27.40
CA GLN A 464 24.12 -38.18 -27.55
C GLN A 464 23.63 -38.70 -26.19
N ASN A 465 24.56 -38.95 -25.25
CA ASN A 465 24.18 -39.38 -23.91
C ASN A 465 23.33 -38.33 -23.17
N LEU A 466 23.63 -37.04 -23.33
CA LEU A 466 22.83 -35.94 -22.78
C LEU A 466 21.45 -35.85 -23.44
N ALA A 467 21.36 -36.07 -24.75
CA ALA A 467 20.07 -36.09 -25.45
C ALA A 467 19.18 -37.26 -24.98
N ASP A 468 19.77 -38.44 -24.78
CA ASP A 468 19.02 -39.64 -24.41
C ASP A 468 18.63 -39.63 -22.92
N ASN A 469 19.59 -39.35 -22.04
CA ASN A 469 19.45 -39.55 -20.59
C ASN A 469 19.45 -38.25 -19.77
N GLY A 470 19.73 -37.09 -20.38
CA GLY A 470 19.70 -35.81 -19.68
C GLY A 470 18.28 -35.31 -19.42
N GLU A 471 18.20 -34.30 -18.55
CA GLU A 471 16.98 -33.59 -18.14
C GLU A 471 17.07 -32.08 -18.48
N GLY A 472 15.91 -31.42 -18.54
CA GLY A 472 15.83 -29.96 -18.68
C GLY A 472 16.45 -29.37 -19.96
N ILE A 473 17.02 -28.16 -19.85
CA ILE A 473 17.59 -27.39 -20.95
C ILE A 473 18.79 -28.09 -21.59
N ALA A 474 19.59 -28.83 -20.81
CA ALA A 474 20.75 -29.57 -21.31
C ALA A 474 20.36 -30.60 -22.38
N LYS A 475 19.30 -31.38 -22.09
CA LYS A 475 18.73 -32.36 -23.02
C LYS A 475 18.28 -31.68 -24.30
N VAL A 476 17.50 -30.61 -24.18
CA VAL A 476 16.96 -29.85 -25.33
C VAL A 476 18.08 -29.31 -26.22
N ARG A 477 19.13 -28.72 -25.62
CA ARG A 477 20.27 -28.19 -26.37
C ARG A 477 21.07 -29.29 -27.07
N ALA A 478 21.32 -30.40 -26.38
CA ALA A 478 21.99 -31.56 -26.97
C ALA A 478 21.20 -32.15 -28.16
N CYS A 479 19.88 -32.30 -27.99
CA CYS A 479 18.96 -32.71 -29.04
C CYS A 479 19.01 -31.77 -30.24
N ASN A 480 18.97 -30.45 -30.00
CA ASN A 480 19.00 -29.44 -31.07
C ASN A 480 20.32 -29.48 -31.85
N ILE A 481 21.46 -29.66 -31.19
CA ILE A 481 22.76 -29.81 -31.85
C ILE A 481 22.77 -31.06 -32.74
N LEU A 482 22.30 -32.20 -32.23
CA LEU A 482 22.28 -33.46 -32.99
C LEU A 482 21.30 -33.40 -34.17
N SER A 483 20.11 -32.84 -33.95
CA SER A 483 19.10 -32.66 -35.00
C SER A 483 19.60 -31.74 -36.10
N PHE A 484 20.23 -30.62 -35.74
CA PHE A 484 20.72 -29.63 -36.69
C PHE A 484 21.93 -30.12 -37.50
N VAL A 485 22.89 -30.79 -36.87
CA VAL A 485 24.14 -31.21 -37.53
C VAL A 485 24.00 -32.57 -38.22
N TYR A 486 23.25 -33.50 -37.63
CA TYR A 486 23.21 -34.91 -38.07
C TYR A 486 21.84 -35.40 -38.53
N GLY A 487 20.80 -34.55 -38.44
CA GLY A 487 19.44 -34.91 -38.84
C GLY A 487 18.80 -35.98 -37.96
N THR A 488 19.29 -36.16 -36.73
CA THR A 488 18.77 -37.16 -35.78
C THR A 488 17.41 -36.73 -35.26
N GLU A 489 16.41 -37.62 -35.32
CA GLU A 489 15.13 -37.37 -34.66
C GLU A 489 15.27 -37.54 -33.14
N CYS A 490 15.11 -36.45 -32.40
CA CYS A 490 15.16 -36.47 -30.93
C CYS A 490 13.76 -36.35 -30.34
N ASN A 491 13.42 -37.24 -29.42
CA ASN A 491 12.19 -37.13 -28.64
C ASN A 491 12.44 -36.26 -27.41
N TYR A 492 11.90 -35.05 -27.42
CA TYR A 492 12.02 -34.09 -26.32
C TYR A 492 11.39 -34.59 -25.01
N ASN A 493 10.51 -35.62 -25.05
CA ASN A 493 9.74 -36.11 -23.90
C ASN A 493 9.23 -34.97 -23.01
N LEU A 494 8.76 -33.88 -23.65
CA LEU A 494 8.14 -32.76 -22.97
C LEU A 494 6.91 -33.32 -22.25
N LYS A 495 7.07 -33.60 -20.96
CA LYS A 495 5.93 -33.75 -20.06
C LYS A 495 5.38 -32.34 -19.91
N LEU A 496 4.45 -32.00 -20.81
CA LEU A 496 3.50 -30.96 -20.51
C LEU A 496 2.97 -31.28 -19.11
N PRO A 497 2.95 -30.31 -18.19
CA PRO A 497 2.34 -30.49 -16.88
C PRO A 497 0.99 -31.16 -17.12
N GLU A 498 0.74 -32.32 -16.50
CA GLU A 498 -0.58 -32.92 -16.57
C GLU A 498 -1.57 -31.81 -16.22
N ALA A 499 -2.64 -31.66 -17.00
CA ALA A 499 -3.57 -30.52 -16.91
C ALA A 499 -4.23 -30.33 -15.51
N ASN A 500 -3.89 -31.20 -14.55
CA ASN A 500 -4.30 -31.16 -13.15
C ASN A 500 -3.24 -30.59 -12.20
N HIS A 501 -2.03 -30.27 -12.67
CA HIS A 501 -1.19 -29.31 -11.97
C HIS A 501 -1.74 -27.93 -12.27
N PHE A 502 -2.70 -27.52 -11.44
CA PHE A 502 -2.80 -26.12 -11.08
C PHE A 502 -1.39 -25.72 -10.63
N PHE A 503 -0.60 -25.15 -11.53
CA PHE A 503 0.36 -24.16 -11.07
C PHE A 503 -0.47 -23.26 -10.16
N LYS A 504 0.03 -22.99 -8.96
CA LYS A 504 -0.45 -21.81 -8.26
C LYS A 504 -0.16 -20.67 -9.22
N THR A 505 -1.14 -20.36 -10.05
CA THR A 505 -1.37 -19.00 -10.41
C THR A 505 -1.50 -18.36 -9.04
N ASP A 506 -0.49 -17.60 -8.64
CA ASP A 506 -0.70 -16.43 -7.81
C ASP A 506 -1.53 -15.43 -8.64
N ASN A 507 -2.67 -15.91 -9.14
CA ASN A 507 -3.85 -15.10 -9.26
C ASN A 507 -4.05 -14.65 -7.82
N ALA A 508 -3.57 -13.44 -7.52
CA ALA A 508 -4.21 -12.59 -6.53
C ALA A 508 -5.70 -12.92 -6.59
N PRO A 509 -6.37 -13.20 -5.46
CA PRO A 509 -7.77 -13.59 -5.48
C PRO A 509 -8.57 -12.53 -6.23
N ALA A 510 -8.80 -12.80 -7.52
CA ALA A 510 -9.60 -11.97 -8.37
C ALA A 510 -11.03 -12.27 -7.94
N GLY A 511 -11.53 -11.43 -7.03
CA GLY A 511 -12.95 -11.24 -6.81
C GLY A 511 -13.72 -12.39 -6.13
N LYS A 512 -13.13 -13.07 -5.14
CA LYS A 512 -13.94 -13.79 -4.12
C LYS A 512 -13.77 -13.24 -2.71
N ASP A 513 -12.60 -12.71 -2.40
CA ASP A 513 -12.29 -12.06 -1.12
C ASP A 513 -12.09 -10.55 -1.28
N ASN A 514 -12.79 -9.94 -2.25
CA ASN A 514 -12.90 -8.49 -2.29
C ASN A 514 -14.06 -8.09 -1.35
N PRO A 515 -13.81 -7.40 -0.23
CA PRO A 515 -14.87 -6.95 0.69
C PRO A 515 -15.88 -6.00 0.02
N LEU A 516 -15.60 -5.53 -1.21
CA LEU A 516 -16.51 -4.76 -2.06
C LEU A 516 -17.54 -5.63 -2.82
N LEU A 517 -17.39 -6.95 -2.83
CA LEU A 517 -18.34 -7.86 -3.47
C LEU A 517 -19.44 -8.27 -2.47
N PRO A 518 -20.70 -8.33 -2.90
CA PRO A 518 -21.78 -8.72 -2.03
C PRO A 518 -21.65 -10.18 -1.61
N PHE A 519 -21.80 -10.45 -0.32
CA PHE A 519 -21.73 -11.79 0.24
C PHE A 519 -22.86 -12.05 1.24
N ILE A 520 -23.14 -13.33 1.48
CA ILE A 520 -23.96 -13.78 2.60
C ILE A 520 -23.44 -15.13 3.07
N ASN A 521 -23.11 -15.24 4.35
CA ASN A 521 -22.58 -16.47 4.96
C ASN A 521 -23.38 -16.83 6.21
N ALA A 522 -23.57 -18.12 6.43
CA ALA A 522 -24.40 -18.65 7.51
C ALA A 522 -23.58 -19.45 8.53
N PHE A 523 -23.69 -19.11 9.82
CA PHE A 523 -22.94 -19.74 10.92
C PHE A 523 -23.83 -20.02 12.14
N PRO A 524 -23.65 -21.15 12.84
CA PRO A 524 -22.81 -22.29 12.48
C PRO A 524 -23.44 -23.10 11.33
N ASN A 525 -22.62 -23.77 10.51
CA ASN A 525 -23.08 -24.72 9.50
C ASN A 525 -22.22 -26.01 9.61
N PRO A 526 -22.76 -27.13 10.12
CA PRO A 526 -24.19 -27.39 10.38
C PRO A 526 -24.78 -26.61 11.57
N ALA A 527 -26.03 -26.13 11.41
CA ALA A 527 -26.78 -25.39 12.42
C ALA A 527 -27.66 -26.33 13.28
N LYS A 528 -27.96 -25.93 14.53
CA LYS A 528 -28.86 -26.64 15.45
C LYS A 528 -30.09 -25.81 15.80
N ASP A 529 -29.99 -25.01 16.86
CA ASP A 529 -31.10 -24.23 17.43
C ASP A 529 -31.25 -22.85 16.79
N TYR A 530 -30.16 -22.32 16.24
CA TYR A 530 -30.15 -21.05 15.53
C TYR A 530 -29.11 -21.06 14.41
N ILE A 531 -29.28 -20.15 13.47
CA ILE A 531 -28.31 -19.84 12.44
C ILE A 531 -28.22 -18.32 12.26
N GLU A 532 -27.00 -17.81 12.14
CA GLU A 532 -26.70 -16.40 11.94
C GLU A 532 -26.20 -16.15 10.52
N PHE A 533 -26.81 -15.18 9.84
CA PHE A 533 -26.42 -14.74 8.51
C PHE A 533 -25.67 -13.42 8.59
N SER A 534 -24.39 -13.43 8.23
CA SER A 534 -23.59 -12.22 8.01
C SER A 534 -23.64 -11.87 6.52
N TYR A 535 -23.99 -10.62 6.18
CA TYR A 535 -24.18 -10.19 4.80
C TYR A 535 -23.62 -8.79 4.50
N ASN A 536 -23.32 -8.56 3.22
CA ASN A 536 -23.06 -7.24 2.63
C ASN A 536 -23.81 -7.11 1.29
N LEU A 537 -24.53 -6.01 1.10
CA LEU A 537 -25.28 -5.69 -0.11
C LEU A 537 -24.37 -5.07 -1.19
N PRO A 538 -24.71 -5.21 -2.48
CA PRO A 538 -23.89 -4.66 -3.56
C PRO A 538 -23.85 -3.12 -3.52
N VAL A 539 -22.76 -2.54 -4.03
CA VAL A 539 -22.59 -1.08 -4.13
C VAL A 539 -23.79 -0.44 -4.83
N GLY A 540 -24.42 0.53 -4.15
CA GLY A 540 -25.62 1.23 -4.65
C GLY A 540 -26.97 0.64 -4.21
N ALA A 541 -27.01 -0.53 -3.58
CA ALA A 541 -28.23 -1.06 -2.96
C ALA A 541 -28.41 -0.52 -1.53
N MET A 542 -29.57 0.08 -1.25
CA MET A 542 -29.94 0.52 0.11
C MET A 542 -30.77 -0.52 0.86
N GLU A 543 -31.36 -1.48 0.14
CA GLU A 543 -32.19 -2.54 0.69
C GLU A 543 -31.95 -3.87 -0.03
N GLY A 544 -32.14 -4.98 0.70
CA GLY A 544 -32.09 -6.34 0.17
C GLY A 544 -33.10 -7.26 0.85
N ALA A 545 -33.16 -8.51 0.42
CA ALA A 545 -33.98 -9.54 1.06
C ALA A 545 -33.24 -10.87 1.12
N LEU A 546 -33.26 -11.48 2.31
CA LEU A 546 -32.86 -12.86 2.55
C LEU A 546 -34.08 -13.75 2.43
N SER A 547 -34.02 -14.77 1.58
CA SER A 547 -35.04 -15.83 1.48
C SER A 547 -34.42 -17.20 1.69
N ILE A 548 -35.01 -18.01 2.56
CA ILE A 548 -34.59 -19.37 2.87
C ILE A 548 -35.64 -20.33 2.36
N THR A 549 -35.23 -21.33 1.58
CA THR A 549 -36.09 -22.36 1.02
C THR A 549 -35.63 -23.76 1.42
N ASP A 550 -36.57 -24.70 1.47
CA ASP A 550 -36.22 -26.12 1.47
C ASP A 550 -35.72 -26.57 0.08
N LEU A 551 -35.26 -27.82 -0.04
CA LEU A 551 -34.84 -28.41 -1.32
C LEU A 551 -35.98 -28.58 -2.34
N LYS A 552 -37.24 -28.44 -1.93
CA LYS A 552 -38.41 -28.49 -2.81
C LYS A 552 -38.79 -27.08 -3.31
N GLY A 553 -38.03 -26.05 -2.92
CA GLY A 553 -38.24 -24.65 -3.30
C GLY A 553 -39.32 -23.95 -2.50
N MET A 554 -39.84 -24.54 -1.41
CA MET A 554 -40.79 -23.85 -0.53
C MET A 554 -40.07 -22.85 0.35
N VAL A 555 -40.55 -21.61 0.38
CA VAL A 555 -40.00 -20.54 1.23
C VAL A 555 -40.38 -20.80 2.69
N ILE A 556 -39.36 -21.05 3.51
CA ILE A 556 -39.48 -21.31 4.95
C ILE A 556 -39.35 -20.01 5.74
N HIS A 557 -38.53 -19.09 5.27
CA HIS A 557 -38.31 -17.81 5.92
C HIS A 557 -37.95 -16.72 4.91
N LYS A 558 -38.41 -15.49 5.17
CA LYS A 558 -38.05 -14.32 4.37
C LYS A 558 -37.88 -13.11 5.28
N GLN A 559 -36.76 -12.42 5.14
CA GLN A 559 -36.40 -11.27 5.96
C GLN A 559 -35.94 -10.12 5.07
N GLN A 560 -36.52 -8.93 5.28
CA GLN A 560 -36.05 -7.71 4.62
C GLN A 560 -34.79 -7.20 5.32
N LEU A 561 -33.82 -6.76 4.53
CA LEU A 561 -32.52 -6.23 4.96
C LEU A 561 -32.51 -4.72 4.67
N THR A 562 -32.50 -3.92 5.73
CA THR A 562 -32.56 -2.44 5.66
C THR A 562 -31.20 -1.77 5.87
N ALA A 563 -30.16 -2.56 6.16
CA ALA A 563 -28.79 -2.09 6.32
C ALA A 563 -27.91 -2.62 5.19
N LYS A 564 -26.87 -1.87 4.82
CA LYS A 564 -25.92 -2.27 3.77
C LYS A 564 -25.11 -3.50 4.15
N TYR A 565 -24.79 -3.64 5.43
CA TYR A 565 -24.14 -4.82 6.01
C TYR A 565 -24.77 -5.11 7.37
N GLY A 566 -24.67 -6.36 7.83
CA GLY A 566 -25.16 -6.73 9.15
C GLY A 566 -25.16 -8.22 9.42
N GLN A 567 -25.57 -8.58 10.63
CA GLN A 567 -25.76 -9.95 11.09
C GLN A 567 -27.22 -10.16 11.50
N ILE A 568 -27.79 -11.31 11.15
CA ILE A 568 -29.16 -11.68 11.50
C ILE A 568 -29.19 -13.10 12.03
N ALA A 569 -29.57 -13.25 13.29
CA ALA A 569 -29.83 -14.56 13.89
C ALA A 569 -31.28 -15.00 13.64
N ILE A 570 -31.46 -16.22 13.16
CA ILE A 570 -32.76 -16.86 12.90
C ILE A 570 -32.86 -18.12 13.77
N ASP A 571 -33.96 -18.24 14.49
CA ASP A 571 -34.30 -19.43 15.29
C ASP A 571 -34.78 -20.57 14.38
N THR A 572 -34.09 -21.71 14.46
CA THR A 572 -34.33 -22.89 13.61
C THR A 572 -34.93 -24.06 14.39
N ARG A 573 -35.27 -23.90 15.68
CA ARG A 573 -35.78 -24.99 16.53
C ARG A 573 -37.04 -25.64 15.98
N GLN A 574 -37.87 -24.89 15.26
CA GLN A 574 -39.11 -25.38 14.65
C GLN A 574 -38.91 -26.01 13.26
N TRP A 575 -37.71 -25.95 12.68
CA TRP A 575 -37.43 -26.42 11.32
C TRP A 575 -37.07 -27.91 11.32
N GLN A 576 -37.37 -28.63 10.25
CA GLN A 576 -37.04 -30.04 10.15
C GLN A 576 -35.54 -30.24 9.88
N GLN A 577 -34.97 -31.36 10.34
CA GLN A 577 -33.59 -31.72 10.00
C GLN A 577 -33.46 -31.88 8.48
N GLY A 578 -32.43 -31.29 7.87
CA GLY A 578 -32.25 -31.32 6.42
C GLY A 578 -31.41 -30.17 5.88
N ALA A 579 -31.20 -30.16 4.57
CA ALA A 579 -30.51 -29.07 3.88
C ALA A 579 -31.51 -27.98 3.46
N TYR A 580 -31.08 -26.73 3.59
CA TYR A 580 -31.84 -25.55 3.20
C TYR A 580 -30.97 -24.69 2.29
N LEU A 581 -31.61 -23.97 1.37
CA LEU A 581 -30.98 -22.99 0.50
C LEU A 581 -31.30 -21.60 1.01
N TYR A 582 -30.34 -20.69 0.97
CA TYR A 582 -30.55 -19.29 1.32
C TYR A 582 -30.02 -18.39 0.22
N LEU A 583 -30.84 -17.38 -0.08
CA LEU A 583 -30.65 -16.51 -1.22
C LEU A 583 -30.72 -15.06 -0.77
N LEU A 584 -29.68 -14.30 -1.14
CA LEU A 584 -29.64 -12.86 -1.00
C LEU A 584 -30.09 -12.23 -2.31
N SER A 585 -31.04 -11.31 -2.23
CA SER A 585 -31.50 -10.50 -3.36
C SER A 585 -31.40 -9.01 -3.03
N ALA A 586 -31.06 -8.20 -4.03
CA ALA A 586 -31.03 -6.74 -3.93
C ALA A 586 -31.52 -6.14 -5.26
N ASN A 587 -32.27 -5.04 -5.21
CA ASN A 587 -32.84 -4.38 -6.39
C ASN A 587 -33.59 -5.34 -7.36
N GLY A 588 -34.28 -6.35 -6.81
CA GLY A 588 -35.05 -7.34 -7.59
C GLY A 588 -34.21 -8.41 -8.30
N LYS A 589 -32.88 -8.46 -8.10
CA LYS A 589 -32.00 -9.49 -8.66
C LYS A 589 -31.39 -10.36 -7.56
N MET A 590 -31.19 -11.65 -7.87
CA MET A 590 -30.44 -12.56 -7.02
C MET A 590 -28.95 -12.18 -7.06
N VAL A 591 -28.35 -12.09 -5.89
CA VAL A 591 -26.97 -11.63 -5.68
C VAL A 591 -26.08 -12.78 -5.22
N ALA A 592 -26.57 -13.64 -4.32
CA ALA A 592 -25.86 -14.81 -3.82
C ALA A 592 -26.82 -15.93 -3.47
N ASN A 593 -26.38 -17.18 -3.62
CA ASN A 593 -27.14 -18.39 -3.30
C ASN A 593 -26.22 -19.45 -2.70
N HIS A 594 -26.54 -19.91 -1.51
CA HIS A 594 -25.75 -20.86 -0.75
C HIS A 594 -26.65 -21.85 -0.01
N LYS A 595 -26.03 -22.84 0.65
CA LYS A 595 -26.73 -23.88 1.41
C LYS A 595 -26.23 -23.96 2.84
N PHE A 596 -27.11 -24.32 3.77
CA PHE A 596 -26.73 -24.75 5.10
C PHE A 596 -27.47 -26.05 5.47
N VAL A 597 -26.92 -26.79 6.42
CA VAL A 597 -27.49 -28.05 6.90
C VAL A 597 -27.96 -27.86 8.34
N LEU A 598 -29.20 -28.24 8.62
CA LEU A 598 -29.72 -28.32 9.98
C LEU A 598 -29.55 -29.74 10.52
N VAL A 599 -28.90 -29.88 11.68
CA VAL A 599 -28.75 -31.13 12.43
C VAL A 599 -29.45 -30.99 13.78
N LYS A 600 -30.26 -31.98 14.17
CA LYS A 600 -31.00 -32.00 15.43
C LYS A 600 -30.51 -33.12 16.33
#